data_AF-A0A3M1IGN0-F1
#
_entry.id   AF-A0A3M1IGN0-F1
#
_cell.length_a   1.000
_cell.length_b   1.000
_cell.length_c   1.000
_cell.angle_alpha   90.00
_cell.angle_beta   90.00
_cell.angle_gamma   90.00
#
_symmetry.space_group_name_H-M   'P 1'
#
loop_
_entity.id
_entity.type
_entity.pdbx_description
1 polymer ?
#
loop_
_entity_poly.entity_id
_entity_poly.type
_entity_poly.pdbx_seq_one_letter_code
_entity_poly.pdbx_strand_id
1 'polypeptide(L)'
;MEPAGLPEFLTYFNKDGHLRTAPNAGGRFLQRPLPSPYRRGFTNSLYQVVRTTNYNGILLPLEALYLTFWVKAAARSSNDLWVHHRFRVRPTNFFVPQETIAIPPPLPGPTVVTEARFLEHTNTPKNLFYYMRTNRFLTLAEARRLPVFAQTTTPPPLQPSGPRFLTPRDTFLLLLIVFSAFAFFAYRRRPPPPNGDVDSHPKTT
;
A
#
# COMPACT_ATOMS: atom_id res chain seq x y z
N MET A 1 -10.12 -28.98 26.24
CA MET A 1 -8.86 -28.58 25.60
C MET A 1 -9.20 -27.38 24.72
N GLU A 2 -8.61 -26.21 24.97
CA GLU A 2 -8.89 -25.05 24.09
C GLU A 2 -8.33 -25.32 22.69
N PRO A 3 -9.08 -25.02 21.63
CA PRO A 3 -8.60 -25.17 20.27
C PRO A 3 -7.39 -24.26 20.05
N ALA A 4 -6.34 -24.78 19.40
CA ALA A 4 -5.22 -23.96 18.97
C ALA A 4 -5.73 -22.86 18.01
N GLY A 5 -5.36 -21.62 18.27
CA GLY A 5 -5.87 -20.45 17.53
C GLY A 5 -4.76 -19.48 17.16
N LEU A 6 -4.99 -18.72 16.08
CA LEU A 6 -4.16 -17.57 15.75
C LEU A 6 -4.45 -16.41 16.71
N PRO A 7 -3.54 -15.43 16.85
CA PRO A 7 -3.81 -14.24 17.66
C PRO A 7 -5.05 -13.49 17.17
N GLU A 8 -6.00 -13.23 18.06
CA GLU A 8 -7.22 -12.49 17.71
C GLU A 8 -6.98 -10.98 17.63
N PHE A 9 -5.94 -10.49 18.31
CA PHE A 9 -5.62 -9.07 18.39
C PHE A 9 -4.10 -8.86 18.44
N LEU A 10 -3.58 -7.97 17.60
CA LEU A 10 -2.18 -7.57 17.62
C LEU A 10 -2.08 -6.05 17.51
N THR A 11 -1.26 -5.46 18.37
CA THR A 11 -0.91 -4.04 18.32
C THR A 11 0.55 -3.89 17.97
N TYR A 12 0.84 -3.22 16.86
CA TYR A 12 2.19 -2.88 16.46
C TYR A 12 2.49 -1.48 16.94
N PHE A 13 3.29 -1.39 18.00
CA PHE A 13 3.66 -0.13 18.62
C PHE A 13 5.05 0.29 18.15
N ASN A 14 5.15 1.48 17.54
CA ASN A 14 6.45 2.07 17.29
C ASN A 14 6.95 2.69 18.60
N LYS A 15 8.02 2.12 19.18
CA LYS A 15 8.61 2.57 20.46
C LYS A 15 9.65 3.66 20.31
N ASP A 16 10.29 3.79 19.15
CA ASP A 16 11.49 4.63 19.02
C ASP A 16 11.15 6.12 18.88
N GLY A 17 9.89 6.45 18.57
CA GLY A 17 9.48 7.84 18.38
C GLY A 17 10.14 8.50 17.17
N HIS A 18 10.66 7.72 16.21
CA HIS A 18 11.29 8.21 15.00
C HIS A 18 10.47 7.84 13.76
N LEU A 19 10.37 8.78 12.83
CA LEU A 19 9.86 8.54 11.50
C LEU A 19 11.02 8.08 10.62
N ARG A 20 10.89 6.90 10.03
CA ARG A 20 11.84 6.34 9.06
C ARG A 20 11.25 6.55 7.66
N THR A 21 11.92 7.33 6.82
CA THR A 21 11.54 7.43 5.40
C THR A 21 12.18 6.29 4.62
N ALA A 22 11.75 6.08 3.38
CA ALA A 22 12.48 5.22 2.43
C ALA A 22 13.97 5.61 2.40
N PRO A 23 14.87 4.63 2.19
CA PRO A 23 16.30 4.90 2.10
C PRO A 23 16.56 5.88 0.96
N ASN A 24 17.49 6.81 1.18
CA ASN A 24 17.96 7.69 0.11
C ASN A 24 18.80 6.90 -0.92
N ALA A 25 19.25 7.55 -1.99
CA ALA A 25 20.08 6.93 -3.03
C ALA A 25 21.39 6.28 -2.49
N GLY A 26 21.84 6.68 -1.31
CA GLY A 26 22.98 6.10 -0.60
C GLY A 26 22.62 4.98 0.39
N GLY A 27 21.39 4.47 0.37
CA GLY A 27 20.94 3.37 1.24
C GLY A 27 20.71 3.75 2.71
N ARG A 28 20.86 5.02 3.09
CA ARG A 28 20.64 5.47 4.46
C ARG A 28 19.18 5.88 4.67
N PHE A 29 18.57 5.35 5.71
CA PHE A 29 17.25 5.79 6.17
C PHE A 29 17.38 7.18 6.80
N LEU A 30 16.60 8.15 6.34
CA LEU A 30 16.46 9.40 7.08
C LEU A 30 15.57 9.11 8.29
N GLN A 31 16.13 9.32 9.48
CA GLN A 31 15.41 9.25 10.73
C GLN A 31 15.18 10.68 11.23
N ARG A 32 13.92 11.01 11.51
CA ARG A 32 13.57 12.27 12.17
C ARG A 32 12.78 11.96 13.42
N PRO A 33 13.04 12.64 14.55
CA PRO A 33 12.22 12.48 15.73
C PRO A 33 10.79 12.94 15.41
N LEU A 34 9.80 12.18 15.88
CA LEU A 34 8.41 12.54 15.76
C LEU A 34 8.09 13.75 16.64
N PRO A 35 7.11 14.58 16.26
CA PRO A 35 6.67 15.68 17.10
C PRO A 35 6.06 15.15 18.41
N SER A 36 6.01 16.00 19.43
CA SER A 36 5.13 15.74 20.59
C SER A 36 3.70 15.56 20.07
N PRO A 37 2.91 14.60 20.57
CA PRO A 37 3.14 13.71 21.73
C PRO A 37 3.76 12.33 21.42
N TYR A 38 4.20 12.07 20.19
CA TYR A 38 4.62 10.73 19.73
C TYR A 38 6.10 10.39 19.98
N ARG A 39 6.85 11.27 20.65
CA ARG A 39 8.26 11.05 20.98
C ARG A 39 8.51 9.78 21.81
N ARG A 40 7.50 9.32 22.56
CA ARG A 40 7.53 8.08 23.35
C ARG A 40 6.89 6.90 22.64
N GLY A 41 6.64 7.05 21.34
CA GLY A 41 5.99 6.05 20.52
C GLY A 41 4.48 6.23 20.37
N PHE A 42 3.90 5.40 19.52
CA PHE A 42 2.49 5.36 19.21
C PHE A 42 2.11 4.01 18.57
N THR A 43 0.82 3.70 18.55
CA THR A 43 0.31 2.53 17.82
C THR A 43 0.39 2.79 16.32
N ASN A 44 1.29 2.08 15.64
CA ASN A 44 1.49 2.19 14.20
C ASN A 44 0.42 1.42 13.42
N SER A 45 0.10 0.21 13.87
CA SER A 45 -0.96 -0.59 13.25
C SER A 45 -1.63 -1.52 14.24
N LEU A 46 -2.85 -1.94 13.89
CA LEU A 46 -3.71 -2.78 14.69
C LEU A 46 -4.32 -3.85 13.80
N TYR A 47 -4.18 -5.10 14.23
CA TYR A 47 -4.86 -6.25 13.65
C TYR A 47 -5.91 -6.74 14.64
N GLN A 48 -7.12 -6.99 14.15
CA GLN A 48 -8.22 -7.49 14.96
C GLN A 48 -9.05 -8.48 14.16
N VAL A 49 -9.25 -9.67 14.71
CA VAL A 49 -10.18 -10.66 14.18
C VAL A 49 -11.61 -10.22 14.51
N VAL A 50 -12.44 -10.13 13.47
CA VAL A 50 -13.86 -9.75 13.58
C VAL A 50 -14.73 -10.98 13.67
N ARG A 51 -14.36 -12.04 12.95
CA ARG A 51 -15.10 -13.30 12.90
C ARG A 51 -14.13 -14.45 12.73
N THR A 52 -14.32 -15.50 13.52
CA THR A 52 -13.57 -16.76 13.41
C THR A 52 -14.42 -17.85 12.78
N THR A 53 -13.76 -18.93 12.38
CA THR A 53 -14.36 -20.21 12.00
C THR A 53 -13.51 -21.33 12.59
N ASN A 54 -14.12 -22.47 12.90
CA ASN A 54 -13.38 -23.67 13.28
C ASN A 54 -13.17 -24.53 12.03
N TYR A 55 -11.92 -24.78 11.68
CA TYR A 55 -11.54 -25.64 10.57
C TYR A 55 -10.59 -26.71 11.09
N ASN A 56 -11.05 -27.97 11.15
CA ASN A 56 -10.31 -29.12 11.68
C ASN A 56 -9.77 -28.90 13.11
N GLY A 57 -10.56 -28.29 13.99
CA GLY A 57 -10.18 -28.05 15.39
C GLY A 57 -9.29 -26.81 15.60
N ILE A 58 -8.97 -26.07 14.55
CA ILE A 58 -8.19 -24.83 14.60
C ILE A 58 -9.12 -23.64 14.42
N LEU A 59 -9.04 -22.65 15.30
CA LEU A 59 -9.75 -21.38 15.13
C LEU A 59 -9.00 -20.49 14.15
N LEU A 60 -9.61 -20.25 12.99
CA LEU A 60 -9.08 -19.43 11.92
C LEU A 60 -9.91 -18.16 11.74
N PRO A 61 -9.30 -17.01 11.40
CA PRO A 61 -10.02 -15.78 11.15
C PRO A 61 -10.75 -15.87 9.81
N LEU A 62 -12.08 -15.89 9.82
CA LEU A 62 -12.91 -15.78 8.63
C LEU A 62 -13.02 -14.32 8.17
N GLU A 63 -12.89 -13.38 9.09
CA GLU A 63 -12.79 -11.97 8.81
C GLU A 63 -11.88 -11.27 9.82
N ALA A 64 -10.97 -10.44 9.32
CA ALA A 64 -10.12 -9.59 10.15
C ALA A 64 -10.00 -8.18 9.59
N LEU A 65 -9.68 -7.24 10.46
CA LEU A 65 -9.41 -5.85 10.16
C LEU A 65 -7.93 -5.58 10.42
N TYR A 66 -7.26 -4.97 9.46
CA TYR A 66 -5.92 -4.43 9.66
C TYR A 66 -5.93 -2.93 9.39
N LEU A 67 -5.66 -2.16 10.44
CA LEU A 67 -5.58 -0.71 10.39
C LEU A 67 -4.13 -0.27 10.48
N THR A 68 -3.75 0.68 9.64
CA THR A 68 -2.49 1.42 9.83
C THR A 68 -2.81 2.85 10.17
N PHE A 69 -1.96 3.45 11.01
CA PHE A 69 -2.15 4.77 11.55
C PHE A 69 -0.99 5.68 11.19
N TRP A 70 -1.30 6.96 10.96
CA TRP A 70 -0.33 8.03 10.81
C TRP A 70 -0.51 9.08 11.90
N VAL A 71 0.60 9.73 12.24
CA VAL A 71 0.62 10.81 13.22
C VAL A 71 -0.05 12.07 12.68
N LYS A 72 -0.71 12.84 13.55
CA LYS A 72 -1.24 14.17 13.23
C LYS A 72 -0.25 15.24 13.65
N ALA A 73 -0.11 16.31 12.86
CA ALA A 73 0.80 17.40 13.19
C ALA A 73 0.43 18.15 14.48
N ALA A 74 -0.87 18.31 14.75
CA ALA A 74 -1.40 19.03 15.91
C ALA A 74 -2.14 18.10 16.89
N ALA A 75 -1.54 16.95 17.20
CA ALA A 75 -2.15 15.97 18.09
C ALA A 75 -2.12 16.39 19.55
N ARG A 76 -3.20 16.07 20.27
CA ARG A 76 -3.30 16.29 21.73
C ARG A 76 -2.77 15.13 22.56
N SER A 77 -2.75 13.92 22.00
CA SER A 77 -2.26 12.71 22.67
C SER A 77 -1.63 11.73 21.68
N SER A 78 -0.87 10.73 22.16
CA SER A 78 -0.25 9.70 21.32
C SER A 78 -1.28 8.80 20.60
N ASN A 79 -2.54 8.82 21.06
CA ASN A 79 -3.65 8.07 20.46
C ASN A 79 -4.41 8.89 19.41
N ASP A 80 -4.12 10.19 19.29
CA ASP A 80 -4.75 11.07 18.32
C ASP A 80 -4.11 10.85 16.95
N LEU A 81 -4.53 9.82 16.24
CA LEU A 81 -3.93 9.35 15.00
C LEU A 81 -4.91 9.45 13.82
N TRP A 82 -4.38 9.60 12.60
CA TRP A 82 -5.15 9.37 11.38
C TRP A 82 -5.16 7.89 11.06
N VAL A 83 -6.33 7.34 10.73
CA VAL A 83 -6.37 6.03 10.07
C VAL A 83 -5.87 6.24 8.65
N HIS A 84 -4.69 5.70 8.34
CA HIS A 84 -4.09 5.84 7.03
C HIS A 84 -4.63 4.80 6.05
N HIS A 85 -4.67 3.53 6.48
CA HIS A 85 -5.28 2.46 5.70
C HIS A 85 -6.21 1.60 6.56
N ARG A 86 -7.25 1.09 5.91
CA ARG A 86 -8.18 0.12 6.48
C ARG A 86 -8.29 -1.05 5.52
N PHE A 87 -7.64 -2.15 5.87
CA PHE A 87 -7.72 -3.40 5.14
C PHE A 87 -8.74 -4.31 5.82
N ARG A 88 -9.63 -4.89 5.02
CA ARG A 88 -10.53 -5.95 5.44
C ARG A 88 -10.04 -7.25 4.83
N VAL A 89 -9.58 -8.16 5.68
CA VAL A 89 -9.06 -9.46 5.27
C VAL A 89 -10.18 -10.47 5.36
N ARG A 90 -10.46 -11.15 4.25
CA ARG A 90 -11.46 -12.21 4.17
C ARG A 90 -10.83 -13.39 3.44
N PRO A 91 -10.31 -14.39 4.16
CA PRO A 91 -9.84 -15.61 3.52
C PRO A 91 -10.99 -16.26 2.76
N THR A 92 -10.72 -16.64 1.51
CA THR A 92 -11.71 -17.27 0.64
C THR A 92 -11.62 -18.79 0.70
N ASN A 93 -10.42 -19.33 0.94
CA ASN A 93 -10.16 -20.75 1.01
C ASN A 93 -9.18 -21.04 2.15
N PHE A 94 -9.44 -22.12 2.89
CA PHE A 94 -8.47 -22.73 3.80
C PHE A 94 -8.12 -24.10 3.24
N PHE A 95 -6.84 -24.40 3.15
CA PHE A 95 -6.36 -25.71 2.79
C PHE A 95 -5.31 -26.12 3.82
N VAL A 96 -5.42 -27.35 4.30
CA VAL A 96 -4.28 -27.99 4.95
C VAL A 96 -3.38 -28.41 3.80
N PRO A 97 -2.13 -27.88 3.68
CA PRO A 97 -1.21 -28.41 2.70
C PRO A 97 -1.00 -29.89 3.03
N GLN A 98 -1.63 -30.76 2.24
CA GLN A 98 -1.11 -32.10 2.08
C GLN A 98 0.25 -31.93 1.40
N GLU A 99 1.24 -32.74 1.77
CA GLU A 99 2.48 -32.85 1.02
C GLU A 99 2.18 -33.47 -0.36
N THR A 100 1.46 -32.74 -1.19
CA THR A 100 1.35 -33.03 -2.60
C THR A 100 2.59 -32.42 -3.20
N ILE A 101 3.51 -33.26 -3.64
CA ILE A 101 4.61 -32.86 -4.52
C ILE A 101 3.94 -32.27 -5.76
N ALA A 102 3.74 -30.95 -5.75
CA ALA A 102 3.12 -30.24 -6.85
C ALA A 102 4.13 -30.21 -7.98
N ILE A 103 4.04 -31.18 -8.88
CA ILE A 103 4.66 -31.08 -10.19
C ILE A 103 3.86 -29.96 -10.89
N PRO A 104 4.44 -28.77 -11.11
CA PRO A 104 3.71 -27.71 -11.81
C PRO A 104 3.26 -28.27 -13.17
N PRO A 105 2.01 -28.00 -13.59
CA PRO A 105 1.55 -28.46 -14.90
C PRO A 105 2.52 -27.95 -15.97
N PRO A 106 2.82 -28.75 -17.01
CA PRO A 106 3.69 -28.32 -18.08
C PRO A 106 3.17 -27.00 -18.67
N LEU A 107 4.07 -26.07 -18.94
CA LEU A 107 3.67 -24.81 -19.55
C LEU A 107 3.14 -25.12 -20.97
N PRO A 108 2.06 -24.50 -21.43
CA PRO A 108 1.42 -24.87 -22.70
C PRO A 108 2.25 -24.49 -23.94
N GLY A 109 3.43 -23.89 -23.75
CA GLY A 109 4.31 -23.42 -24.81
C GLY A 109 5.42 -22.51 -24.26
N PRO A 110 6.21 -21.87 -25.13
CA PRO A 110 7.27 -20.95 -24.71
C PRO A 110 6.69 -19.80 -23.87
N THR A 111 6.97 -19.83 -22.57
CA THR A 111 6.43 -18.89 -21.59
C THR A 111 7.57 -18.10 -20.96
N VAL A 112 7.40 -16.77 -20.87
CA VAL A 112 8.27 -15.92 -20.07
C VAL A 112 7.96 -16.17 -18.59
N VAL A 113 8.95 -16.64 -17.86
CA VAL A 113 8.86 -16.86 -16.42
C VAL A 113 9.62 -15.74 -15.71
N THR A 114 8.94 -15.05 -14.80
CA THR A 114 9.52 -14.08 -13.87
C THR A 114 9.70 -14.74 -12.51
N GLU A 115 10.91 -14.79 -11.99
CA GLU A 115 11.25 -15.63 -10.84
C GLU A 115 11.76 -14.83 -9.64
N ALA A 116 11.01 -14.91 -8.54
CA ALA A 116 11.32 -14.26 -7.27
C ALA A 116 11.88 -15.24 -6.22
N ARG A 117 11.73 -16.56 -6.39
CA ARG A 117 12.14 -17.58 -5.40
C ARG A 117 13.64 -17.56 -5.11
N PHE A 118 14.44 -17.06 -6.04
CA PHE A 118 15.90 -17.00 -5.88
C PHE A 118 16.40 -15.68 -5.29
N LEU A 119 15.50 -14.76 -4.93
CA LEU A 119 15.85 -13.45 -4.37
C LEU A 119 16.24 -13.53 -2.89
N GLU A 120 15.66 -14.47 -2.13
CA GLU A 120 15.87 -14.58 -0.68
C GLU A 120 17.18 -15.30 -0.31
N HIS A 121 17.75 -16.08 -1.24
CA HIS A 121 18.92 -16.94 -0.97
C HIS A 121 20.26 -16.33 -1.39
N THR A 122 20.29 -15.04 -1.74
CA THR A 122 21.53 -14.33 -2.04
C THR A 122 21.67 -13.14 -1.10
N ASN A 123 22.82 -13.03 -0.41
CA ASN A 123 23.20 -11.87 0.40
C ASN A 123 23.27 -10.55 -0.42
N THR A 124 23.00 -10.62 -1.72
CA THR A 124 22.88 -9.50 -2.63
C THR A 124 21.44 -9.38 -3.12
N PRO A 125 20.82 -8.18 -3.05
CA PRO A 125 19.50 -7.95 -3.62
C PRO A 125 19.61 -8.07 -5.14
N LYS A 126 19.03 -9.14 -5.69
CA LYS A 126 18.90 -9.33 -7.14
C LYS A 126 17.56 -8.77 -7.62
N ASN A 127 17.52 -8.32 -8.87
CA ASN A 127 16.25 -8.01 -9.53
C ASN A 127 15.50 -9.31 -9.85
N LEU A 128 14.19 -9.18 -10.11
CA LEU A 128 13.41 -10.23 -10.75
C LEU A 128 14.14 -10.72 -12.00
N PHE A 129 14.38 -12.03 -12.06
CA PHE A 129 15.09 -12.67 -13.15
C PHE A 129 14.06 -13.28 -14.12
N TYR A 130 14.26 -13.04 -15.42
CA TYR A 130 13.34 -13.49 -16.47
C TYR A 130 13.98 -14.56 -17.34
N TYR A 131 13.24 -15.60 -17.71
CA TYR A 131 13.70 -16.62 -18.64
C TYR A 131 12.54 -17.27 -19.42
N MET A 132 12.84 -17.82 -20.60
CA MET A 132 11.87 -18.53 -21.43
C MET A 132 11.91 -20.04 -21.19
N ARG A 133 10.78 -20.68 -20.90
CA ARG A 133 10.65 -22.16 -20.84
C ARG A 133 9.32 -22.68 -21.33
N THR A 134 9.33 -23.94 -21.72
CA THR A 134 8.17 -24.64 -22.28
C THR A 134 7.53 -25.65 -21.34
N ASN A 135 8.26 -26.28 -20.40
CA ASN A 135 7.71 -27.49 -19.75
C ASN A 135 7.77 -27.50 -18.22
N ARG A 136 8.64 -26.69 -17.59
CA ARG A 136 8.77 -26.65 -16.13
C ARG A 136 9.50 -25.42 -15.66
N PHE A 137 9.37 -25.16 -14.36
CA PHE A 137 10.25 -24.24 -13.65
C PHE A 137 11.66 -24.81 -13.52
N LEU A 138 12.65 -23.92 -13.48
CA LEU A 138 14.04 -24.29 -13.24
C LEU A 138 14.27 -24.51 -11.74
N THR A 139 15.18 -25.43 -11.43
CA THR A 139 15.81 -25.49 -10.11
C THR A 139 16.81 -24.33 -9.95
N LEU A 140 17.20 -24.00 -8.71
CA LEU A 140 18.19 -22.95 -8.46
C LEU A 140 19.52 -23.20 -9.18
N ALA A 141 19.98 -24.46 -9.21
CA ALA A 141 21.22 -24.85 -9.87
C ALA A 141 21.15 -24.62 -11.40
N GLU A 142 20.01 -24.90 -12.02
CA GLU A 142 19.80 -24.66 -13.45
C GLU A 142 19.64 -23.18 -13.77
N ALA A 143 18.90 -22.43 -12.93
CA ALA A 143 18.76 -20.99 -13.08
C ALA A 143 20.11 -20.28 -13.04
N ARG A 144 21.00 -20.68 -12.11
CA ARG A 144 22.37 -20.12 -11.98
C ARG A 144 23.26 -20.30 -13.20
N ARG A 145 22.99 -21.31 -14.02
CA ARG A 145 23.75 -21.58 -15.26
C ARG A 145 23.29 -20.73 -16.43
N LEU A 146 22.17 -20.00 -16.32
CA LEU A 146 21.70 -19.16 -17.42
C LEU A 146 22.52 -17.87 -17.54
N PRO A 147 22.90 -17.46 -18.77
CA PRO A 147 23.62 -16.21 -18.99
C PRO A 147 22.91 -14.99 -18.38
N VAL A 148 21.57 -14.96 -18.52
CA VAL A 148 20.72 -13.90 -17.97
C VAL A 148 20.72 -13.85 -16.43
N PHE A 149 20.97 -14.97 -15.74
CA PHE A 149 21.10 -15.01 -14.27
C PHE A 149 22.39 -14.35 -13.78
N ALA A 150 23.47 -14.46 -14.56
CA ALA A 150 24.72 -13.75 -14.31
C ALA A 150 24.60 -12.25 -14.66
N GLN A 151 23.79 -11.91 -15.66
CA GLN A 151 23.51 -10.53 -16.08
C GLN A 151 22.48 -9.81 -15.21
N THR A 152 21.79 -10.51 -14.29
CA THR A 152 20.95 -9.88 -13.28
C THR A 152 21.86 -9.22 -12.24
N THR A 153 22.51 -8.13 -12.64
CA THR A 153 23.33 -7.30 -11.79
C THR A 153 22.47 -6.67 -10.70
N THR A 154 23.12 -6.36 -9.58
CA THR A 154 22.61 -5.48 -8.53
C THR A 154 21.85 -4.33 -9.21
N PRO A 155 20.61 -4.01 -8.79
CA PRO A 155 19.89 -2.91 -9.40
C PRO A 155 20.81 -1.69 -9.48
N PRO A 156 20.84 -0.96 -10.61
CA PRO A 156 21.46 0.35 -10.60
C PRO A 156 20.90 1.08 -9.37
N PRO A 157 21.75 1.72 -8.56
CA PRO A 157 21.29 2.40 -7.35
C PRO A 157 20.07 3.23 -7.74
N LEU A 158 18.98 3.10 -6.98
CA LEU A 158 17.74 3.82 -7.24
C LEU A 158 18.13 5.25 -7.56
N GLN A 159 18.10 5.61 -8.84
CA GLN A 159 18.38 6.98 -9.22
C GLN A 159 17.28 7.74 -8.51
N PRO A 160 17.62 8.64 -7.57
CA PRO A 160 16.61 9.44 -6.93
C PRO A 160 15.88 10.07 -8.10
N SER A 161 14.58 9.80 -8.22
CA SER A 161 13.75 10.49 -9.20
C SER A 161 14.07 11.96 -8.96
N GLY A 162 14.78 12.58 -9.91
CA GLY A 162 15.19 13.96 -9.78
C GLY A 162 13.95 14.80 -9.48
N PRO A 163 14.11 16.06 -9.05
CA PRO A 163 12.97 16.95 -8.89
C PRO A 163 12.08 16.78 -10.13
N ARG A 164 10.85 16.26 -9.92
CA ARG A 164 9.90 16.08 -11.02
C ARG A 164 9.57 17.49 -11.46
N PHE A 165 10.28 17.97 -12.47
CA PHE A 165 9.93 19.23 -13.10
C PHE A 165 8.49 19.06 -13.58
N LEU A 166 7.61 19.96 -13.11
CA LEU A 166 6.23 20.01 -13.58
C LEU A 166 6.28 20.03 -15.10
N THR A 167 5.69 19.03 -15.74
CA THR A 167 5.60 19.04 -17.19
C THR A 167 4.72 20.22 -17.61
N PRO A 168 4.84 20.76 -18.84
CA PRO A 168 3.92 21.78 -19.32
C PRO A 168 2.45 21.41 -19.15
N ARG A 169 2.13 20.11 -19.24
CA ARG A 169 0.80 19.56 -18.97
C ARG A 169 0.40 19.73 -17.50
N ASP A 170 1.27 19.39 -16.56
CA ASP A 170 1.00 19.51 -15.12
C ASP A 170 0.82 20.98 -14.71
N THR A 171 1.64 21.88 -15.28
CA THR A 171 1.51 23.32 -15.08
C THR A 171 0.18 23.85 -15.61
N PHE A 172 -0.24 23.43 -16.81
CA PHE A 172 -1.53 23.81 -17.37
C PHE A 172 -2.71 23.35 -16.51
N LEU A 173 -2.69 22.10 -16.03
CA LEU A 173 -3.72 21.58 -15.15
C LEU A 173 -3.80 22.35 -13.83
N LEU A 174 -2.65 22.70 -13.26
CA LEU A 174 -2.59 23.50 -12.03
C LEU A 174 -3.18 24.89 -12.24
N LEU A 175 -2.85 25.56 -13.35
CA LEU A 175 -3.43 26.85 -13.72
C LEU A 175 -4.95 26.76 -13.92
N LEU A 176 -5.44 25.69 -14.55
CA LEU A 176 -6.87 25.47 -14.77
C LEU A 176 -7.62 25.35 -13.43
N ILE A 177 -7.07 24.62 -12.47
CA ILE A 177 -7.64 24.50 -11.11
C ILE A 177 -7.68 25.87 -10.42
N VAL A 178 -6.59 26.63 -10.46
CA VAL A 178 -6.52 27.97 -9.85
C VAL A 178 -7.53 28.92 -10.49
N PHE A 179 -7.63 28.90 -11.82
CA PHE A 179 -8.58 29.74 -12.56
C PHE A 179 -10.03 29.36 -12.25
N SER A 180 -10.37 28.07 -12.21
CA SER A 180 -11.71 27.60 -11.85
C SER A 180 -12.10 28.01 -10.42
N ALA A 181 -11.17 27.91 -9.47
CA ALA A 181 -11.41 28.37 -8.09
C ALA A 181 -11.66 29.89 -8.05
N PHE A 182 -10.86 30.68 -8.76
CA PHE A 182 -11.04 32.13 -8.84
C PHE A 182 -12.39 32.50 -9.48
N ALA A 183 -12.75 31.87 -10.60
CA ALA A 183 -14.03 32.08 -11.27
C ALA A 183 -15.22 31.73 -10.36
N PHE A 184 -15.13 30.65 -9.60
CA PHE A 184 -16.15 30.27 -8.62
C PHE A 184 -16.33 31.32 -7.52
N PHE A 185 -15.22 31.82 -6.95
CA PHE A 185 -15.28 32.88 -5.94
C PHE A 185 -15.81 34.20 -6.51
N ALA A 186 -15.42 34.57 -7.74
CA ALA A 186 -15.93 35.75 -8.43
C ALA A 186 -17.44 35.64 -8.70
N TYR A 187 -17.92 34.46 -9.11
CA TYR A 187 -19.34 34.19 -9.29
C TYR A 187 -20.13 34.31 -7.98
N ARG A 188 -19.61 33.74 -6.88
CA ARG A 188 -20.25 33.84 -5.56
C ARG A 188 -20.33 35.26 -5.00
N ARG A 189 -19.46 36.16 -5.43
CA ARG A 189 -19.48 37.56 -5.02
C ARG A 189 -20.46 38.42 -5.82
N ARG A 190 -21.10 37.88 -6.87
CA ARG A 190 -22.15 38.62 -7.56
C ARG A 190 -23.35 38.72 -6.62
N PRO A 191 -23.91 39.93 -6.42
CA PRO A 191 -25.16 40.07 -5.68
C PRO A 191 -26.23 39.21 -6.37
N PRO A 192 -27.18 38.63 -5.61
CA PRO A 192 -28.30 37.94 -6.22
C PRO A 192 -28.98 38.89 -7.21
N PRO A 193 -29.50 38.36 -8.33
CA PRO A 193 -30.28 39.20 -9.23
C PRO A 193 -31.40 39.85 -8.40
N PRO A 194 -31.74 41.13 -8.69
CA PRO A 194 -32.88 41.76 -8.03
C PRO A 194 -34.07 40.81 -8.19
N ASN A 195 -34.78 40.54 -7.09
CA ASN A 195 -36.02 39.78 -7.13
C ASN A 195 -36.89 40.51 -8.16
N GLY A 196 -37.07 39.90 -9.33
CA GLY A 196 -37.99 40.41 -10.34
C GLY A 196 -39.32 40.54 -9.63
N ASP A 197 -39.88 41.75 -9.63
CA ASP A 197 -41.19 42.02 -9.04
C ASP A 197 -42.13 40.94 -9.55
N VAL A 198 -42.57 40.08 -8.62
CA VAL A 198 -43.56 39.06 -8.90
C VAL A 198 -44.82 39.85 -9.17
N ASP A 199 -45.10 40.07 -10.46
CA ASP A 199 -46.33 40.69 -10.94
C ASP A 199 -47.49 40.02 -10.20
N SER A 200 -48.07 40.79 -9.27
CA SER A 200 -49.20 40.37 -8.48
C SER A 200 -50.35 40.13 -9.44
N HIS A 201 -50.62 38.85 -9.75
CA HIS A 201 -51.76 38.46 -10.55
C HIS A 201 -53.03 39.12 -10.00
N PRO A 202 -53.81 39.82 -10.85
CA PRO A 202 -55.06 40.43 -10.42
C PRO A 202 -56.04 39.32 -10.05
N LYS A 203 -56.58 39.38 -8.82
CA LYS A 203 -57.68 38.52 -8.39
C LYS A 203 -58.93 38.93 -9.17
N THR A 204 -59.38 38.08 -10.09
CA THR A 204 -60.72 38.12 -10.65
C THR A 204 -61.72 37.64 -9.60
N THR A 205 -62.78 38.42 -9.41
CA THR A 205 -63.92 38.13 -8.53
C THR A 205 -65.12 37.77 -9.39
#